data_AF-A0A4C1Z101-F1
#
_entry.id   AF-A0A4C1Z101-F1
#
_cell.length_a   1.000
_cell.length_b   1.000
_cell.length_c   1.000
_cell.angle_alpha   90.00
_cell.angle_beta   90.00
_cell.angle_gamma   90.00
#
_symmetry.space_group_name_H-M   'P 1'
#
loop_
_entity.id
_entity.type
_entity.pdbx_description
1 polymer ?
#
loop_
_entity_poly.entity_id
_entity_poly.type
_entity_poly.pdbx_seq_one_letter_code
_entity_poly.pdbx_strand_id
1 'polypeptide(L)'
;MVGDGSENSILTHSPPVLRIHKRHSARSFQLVLFADDAALYYRARYKISILLHLQRAIDELAVANKCLRLGYSPRAWKVAAIKVIPKPGKDYYSRPKSYRPIGLFSVIGKTVERMLVCRIKWHIMPKLQARQFGFMPQRGREDSLYDLMTHIYNELSLKKIILMVSLEIEGAFDNVWWPAIRNQLLAHKCPVNLYSMVMGYLRDREVVVRYAGGESRKMTW
;
A
#
# COMPACT_ATOMS: atom_id res chain seq x y z
N MET A 1 57.59 -9.32 -64.08
CA MET A 1 58.97 -9.82 -64.12
C MET A 1 59.46 -9.87 -62.68
N VAL A 2 59.55 -11.06 -62.08
CA VAL A 2 60.82 -11.78 -61.74
C VAL A 2 61.68 -10.93 -60.78
N GLY A 3 62.11 -11.38 -59.60
CA GLY A 3 62.09 -12.69 -58.98
C GLY A 3 62.79 -12.67 -57.60
N ASP A 4 62.88 -13.87 -57.03
CA ASP A 4 63.49 -14.36 -55.79
C ASP A 4 64.81 -13.75 -55.29
N GLY A 5 65.08 -13.95 -53.97
CA GLY A 5 66.43 -14.36 -53.52
C GLY A 5 67.04 -13.73 -52.25
N SER A 6 66.77 -14.35 -51.09
CA SER A 6 67.70 -14.75 -49.99
C SER A 6 68.67 -13.76 -49.26
N GLU A 7 68.43 -13.65 -47.94
CA GLU A 7 69.30 -13.82 -46.74
C GLU A 7 70.68 -13.14 -46.56
N ASN A 8 70.83 -12.34 -45.48
CA ASN A 8 71.68 -12.60 -44.28
C ASN A 8 71.69 -11.37 -43.32
N SER A 9 71.06 -11.44 -42.12
CA SER A 9 71.65 -11.56 -40.75
C SER A 9 72.60 -10.39 -40.34
N ILE A 10 72.36 -9.60 -39.27
CA ILE A 10 72.71 -9.88 -37.84
C ILE A 10 72.40 -8.62 -36.93
N LEU A 11 71.94 -8.87 -35.68
CA LEU A 11 71.92 -8.07 -34.41
C LEU A 11 70.95 -6.87 -34.22
N THR A 12 69.80 -7.07 -33.56
CA THR A 12 69.47 -6.95 -32.10
C THR A 12 69.36 -5.53 -31.54
N HIS A 13 68.15 -5.15 -31.09
CA HIS A 13 67.84 -4.74 -29.71
C HIS A 13 66.31 -4.54 -29.57
N SER A 14 65.65 -5.38 -28.76
CA SER A 14 64.26 -5.19 -28.31
C SER A 14 64.24 -4.56 -26.91
N PRO A 15 63.25 -3.70 -26.57
CA PRO A 15 63.08 -3.19 -25.21
C PRO A 15 62.43 -4.25 -24.28
N PRO A 16 62.54 -4.11 -22.95
CA PRO A 16 62.43 -5.23 -22.02
C PRO A 16 60.98 -5.71 -21.81
N VAL A 17 60.83 -7.03 -21.81
CA VAL A 17 59.62 -7.75 -21.41
C VAL A 17 59.47 -7.68 -19.88
N LEU A 18 58.37 -7.09 -19.40
CA LEU A 18 58.00 -7.13 -17.98
C LEU A 18 57.55 -8.56 -17.61
N ARG A 19 58.43 -9.28 -16.91
CA ARG A 19 58.25 -10.68 -16.52
C ARG A 19 57.34 -10.78 -15.30
N ILE A 20 56.04 -10.93 -15.50
CA ILE A 20 55.07 -11.19 -14.41
C ILE A 20 55.39 -12.56 -13.80
N HIS A 21 55.93 -12.56 -12.59
CA HIS A 21 56.12 -13.78 -11.80
C HIS A 21 54.76 -14.29 -11.31
N LYS A 22 54.31 -15.43 -11.85
CA LYS A 22 53.20 -16.22 -11.27
C LYS A 22 53.63 -16.75 -9.90
N ARG A 23 53.31 -16.01 -8.84
CA ARG A 23 53.16 -16.60 -7.50
C ARG A 23 51.77 -17.22 -7.42
N HIS A 24 51.68 -18.54 -7.63
CA HIS A 24 50.50 -19.31 -7.23
C HIS A 24 50.36 -19.20 -5.71
N SER A 25 49.49 -18.31 -5.25
CA SER A 25 49.13 -18.18 -3.84
C SER A 25 47.81 -18.91 -3.60
N ALA A 26 47.82 -19.88 -2.69
CA ALA A 26 46.64 -20.61 -2.22
C ALA A 26 45.52 -19.69 -1.66
N ARG A 27 45.80 -18.39 -1.46
CA ARG A 27 44.84 -17.39 -1.00
C ARG A 27 43.80 -17.00 -2.05
N SER A 28 44.12 -17.09 -3.35
CA SER A 28 43.19 -16.69 -4.41
C SER A 28 42.03 -17.69 -4.59
N PHE A 29 42.30 -18.99 -4.40
CA PHE A 29 41.28 -20.04 -4.44
C PHE A 29 40.34 -19.99 -3.24
N GLN A 30 40.86 -19.66 -2.05
CA GLN A 30 40.07 -19.49 -0.84
C GLN A 30 39.11 -18.28 -0.94
N LEU A 31 39.52 -17.19 -1.60
CA LEU A 31 38.66 -16.02 -1.78
C LEU A 31 37.50 -16.27 -2.75
N VAL A 32 37.75 -17.02 -3.83
CA VAL A 32 36.70 -17.39 -4.82
C VAL A 32 35.71 -18.38 -4.20
N LEU A 33 36.18 -19.39 -3.46
CA LEU A 33 35.30 -20.32 -2.73
C LEU A 33 34.45 -19.61 -1.68
N PHE A 34 35.01 -18.65 -0.93
CA PHE A 34 34.22 -17.86 0.04
C PHE A 34 33.17 -16.97 -0.63
N ALA A 35 33.45 -16.42 -1.82
CA ALA A 35 32.49 -15.61 -2.56
C ALA A 35 31.33 -16.47 -3.10
N ASP A 36 31.61 -17.68 -3.60
CA ASP A 36 30.60 -18.62 -4.07
C ASP A 36 29.77 -19.19 -2.93
N ASP A 37 30.38 -19.56 -1.80
CA ASP A 37 29.67 -20.03 -0.61
C ASP A 37 28.84 -18.92 0.03
N ALA A 38 29.32 -17.68 0.05
CA ALA A 38 28.53 -16.53 0.47
C ALA A 38 27.36 -16.28 -0.50
N ALA A 39 27.59 -16.33 -1.81
CA ALA A 39 26.53 -16.16 -2.80
C ALA A 39 25.49 -17.30 -2.73
N LEU A 40 25.91 -18.54 -2.53
CA LEU A 40 25.04 -19.70 -2.28
C LEU A 40 24.29 -19.58 -0.96
N TYR A 41 24.95 -19.12 0.11
CA TYR A 41 24.33 -18.86 1.41
C TYR A 41 23.27 -17.75 1.30
N TYR A 42 23.60 -16.62 0.66
CA TYR A 42 22.65 -15.54 0.42
C TYR A 42 21.53 -15.99 -0.52
N ARG A 43 21.81 -16.75 -1.58
CA ARG A 43 20.81 -17.27 -2.52
C ARG A 43 19.90 -18.31 -1.87
N ALA A 44 20.43 -19.20 -1.04
CA ALA A 44 19.66 -20.19 -0.29
C ALA A 44 18.80 -19.50 0.78
N ARG A 45 19.37 -18.55 1.54
CA ARG A 45 18.64 -17.75 2.54
C ARG A 45 17.58 -16.86 1.91
N TYR A 46 17.85 -16.23 0.77
CA TYR A 46 16.85 -15.49 0.00
C TYR A 46 15.76 -16.42 -0.54
N LYS A 47 16.13 -17.59 -1.10
CA LYS A 47 15.15 -18.55 -1.62
C LYS A 47 14.26 -19.09 -0.50
N ILE A 48 14.83 -19.49 0.64
CA ILE A 48 14.08 -19.94 1.84
C ILE A 48 13.21 -18.80 2.37
N SER A 49 13.75 -17.58 2.49
CA SER A 49 13.00 -16.41 2.92
C SER A 49 11.82 -16.13 1.99
N ILE A 50 12.06 -16.04 0.68
CA ILE A 50 11.01 -15.81 -0.32
C ILE A 50 9.96 -16.92 -0.27
N LEU A 51 10.37 -18.20 -0.19
CA LEU A 51 9.44 -19.32 -0.09
C LEU A 51 8.57 -19.25 1.18
N LEU A 52 9.15 -18.89 2.32
CA LEU A 52 8.40 -18.69 3.57
C LEU A 52 7.40 -17.54 3.46
N HIS A 53 7.81 -16.40 2.88
CA HIS A 53 6.92 -15.26 2.68
C HIS A 53 5.80 -15.56 1.67
N LEU A 54 6.11 -16.29 0.60
CA LEU A 54 5.14 -16.75 -0.40
C LEU A 54 4.14 -17.73 0.21
N GLN A 55 4.61 -18.72 0.95
CA GLN A 55 3.73 -19.70 1.61
C GLN A 55 2.78 -18.99 2.58
N ARG A 56 3.32 -18.09 3.40
CA ARG A 56 2.51 -17.26 4.30
C ARG A 56 1.47 -16.44 3.55
N ALA A 57 1.83 -15.82 2.43
CA ALA A 57 0.88 -15.05 1.62
C ALA A 57 -0.22 -15.94 1.01
N ILE A 58 0.12 -17.16 0.58
CA ILE A 58 -0.85 -18.15 0.10
C ILE A 58 -1.83 -18.53 1.22
N ASP A 59 -1.33 -18.80 2.42
CA ASP A 59 -2.15 -19.18 3.57
C ASP A 59 -3.06 -18.01 4.00
N GLU A 60 -2.52 -16.79 4.08
CA GLU A 60 -3.28 -15.57 4.38
C GLU A 60 -4.40 -15.34 3.34
N LEU A 61 -4.11 -15.55 2.05
CA LEU A 61 -5.11 -15.46 0.98
C LEU A 61 -6.17 -16.56 1.09
N ALA A 62 -5.77 -17.80 1.43
CA ALA A 62 -6.70 -18.91 1.63
C ALA A 62 -7.68 -18.60 2.77
N VAL A 63 -7.19 -18.09 3.90
CA VAL A 63 -8.02 -17.66 5.03
C VAL A 63 -8.94 -16.50 4.63
N ALA A 64 -8.41 -15.49 3.93
CA ALA A 64 -9.22 -14.35 3.46
C ALA A 64 -10.35 -14.78 2.52
N ASN A 65 -10.08 -15.69 1.59
CA ASN A 65 -11.09 -16.24 0.68
C ASN A 65 -12.14 -17.08 1.42
N LYS A 66 -11.73 -17.85 2.43
CA LYS A 66 -12.66 -18.61 3.28
C LYS A 66 -13.56 -17.65 4.08
N CYS A 67 -12.99 -16.61 4.67
CA CYS A 67 -13.72 -15.55 5.37
C CYS A 67 -14.76 -14.88 4.47
N LEU A 68 -14.36 -14.52 3.24
CA LEU A 68 -15.27 -13.93 2.26
C LEU A 68 -16.43 -14.86 1.88
N ARG A 69 -16.16 -16.16 1.69
CA ARG A 69 -17.20 -17.15 1.37
C ARG A 69 -18.19 -17.32 2.53
N LEU A 70 -17.71 -17.27 3.76
CA LEU A 70 -18.53 -17.42 4.96
C LEU A 70 -19.19 -16.11 5.41
N GLY A 71 -18.75 -14.95 4.90
CA GLY A 71 -19.19 -13.65 5.39
C GLY A 71 -18.75 -13.36 6.82
N TYR A 72 -17.60 -13.88 7.23
CA TYR A 72 -17.10 -13.79 8.59
C TYR A 72 -15.76 -13.06 8.65
N SER A 73 -15.58 -12.18 9.64
CA SER A 73 -14.31 -11.52 9.93
C SER A 73 -13.83 -11.88 11.34
N PRO A 74 -12.67 -12.54 11.49
CA PRO A 74 -12.06 -12.82 12.77
C PRO A 74 -11.95 -11.60 13.67
N ARG A 75 -12.24 -11.75 14.98
CA ARG A 75 -12.16 -10.66 15.96
C ARG A 75 -10.80 -9.97 15.94
N ALA A 76 -9.70 -10.71 15.84
CA ALA A 76 -8.34 -10.17 15.80
C ALA A 76 -8.07 -9.18 14.63
N TRP A 77 -8.90 -9.21 13.58
CA TRP A 77 -8.81 -8.26 12.45
C TRP A 77 -9.68 -7.02 12.66
N LYS A 78 -10.63 -7.08 13.59
CA LYS A 78 -11.63 -6.04 13.90
C LYS A 78 -11.26 -5.19 15.13
N VAL A 79 -10.14 -5.49 15.79
CA VAL A 79 -9.63 -4.68 16.91
C VAL A 79 -8.79 -3.52 16.38
N ALA A 80 -9.22 -2.29 16.66
CA ALA A 80 -8.51 -1.06 16.33
C ALA A 80 -7.78 -0.51 17.55
N ALA A 81 -6.45 -0.44 17.50
CA ALA A 81 -5.65 0.25 18.50
C ALA A 81 -5.61 1.76 18.19
N ILE A 82 -6.14 2.59 19.08
CA ILE A 82 -6.23 4.04 18.87
C ILE A 82 -4.91 4.70 19.20
N LYS A 83 -4.41 5.46 18.24
CA LYS A 83 -3.31 6.40 18.41
C LYS A 83 -3.84 7.81 18.23
N VAL A 84 -3.56 8.67 19.19
CA VAL A 84 -4.06 10.05 19.22
C VAL A 84 -2.98 10.95 18.62
N ILE A 85 -3.31 11.66 17.54
CA ILE A 85 -2.38 12.57 16.85
C ILE A 85 -2.84 14.03 17.04
N PRO A 86 -1.97 14.95 17.50
CA PRO A 86 -2.32 16.37 17.60
C PRO A 86 -2.59 16.99 16.22
N LYS A 87 -3.62 17.83 16.12
CA LYS A 87 -3.86 18.65 14.93
C LYS A 87 -2.89 19.84 14.94
N PRO A 88 -2.19 20.12 13.83
CA PRO A 88 -1.31 21.28 13.76
C PRO A 88 -2.10 22.59 13.91
N GLY A 89 -1.47 23.62 14.48
CA GLY A 89 -2.03 24.98 14.58
C GLY A 89 -3.25 25.10 15.52
N LYS A 90 -3.26 24.36 16.64
CA LYS A 90 -4.29 24.50 17.68
C LYS A 90 -3.74 25.22 18.90
N ASP A 91 -4.48 26.22 19.36
CA ASP A 91 -4.08 27.11 20.47
C ASP A 91 -4.00 26.37 21.80
N TYR A 92 -4.90 25.40 22.02
CA TYR A 92 -5.00 24.65 23.26
C TYR A 92 -5.12 23.15 23.01
N TYR A 93 -4.11 22.40 23.44
CA TYR A 93 -4.11 20.94 23.44
C TYR A 93 -4.76 20.32 24.69
N SER A 94 -5.42 21.13 25.51
CA SER A 94 -6.27 20.65 26.61
C SER A 94 -7.63 20.11 26.13
N ARG A 95 -8.06 20.45 24.89
CA ARG A 95 -9.36 20.05 24.34
C ARG A 95 -9.25 18.76 23.49
N PRO A 96 -10.14 17.77 23.65
CA PRO A 96 -10.15 16.56 22.81
C PRO A 96 -10.28 16.85 21.30
N LYS A 97 -11.02 17.90 20.91
CA LYS A 97 -11.18 18.32 19.50
C LYS A 97 -9.86 18.75 18.84
N SER A 98 -8.81 19.05 19.61
CA SER A 98 -7.46 19.38 19.11
C SER A 98 -6.67 18.17 18.64
N TYR A 99 -7.21 16.95 18.81
CA TYR A 99 -6.57 15.71 18.38
C TYR A 99 -7.40 14.97 17.31
N ARG A 100 -6.74 14.02 16.64
CA ARG A 100 -7.33 13.06 15.71
C ARG A 100 -7.06 11.64 16.23
N PRO A 101 -8.08 10.89 16.64
CA PRO A 101 -7.90 9.47 16.91
C PRO A 101 -7.71 8.72 15.58
N ILE A 102 -6.70 7.86 15.51
CA ILE A 102 -6.45 6.96 14.37
C ILE A 102 -6.51 5.53 14.87
N GLY A 103 -7.45 4.75 14.32
CA GLY A 103 -7.54 3.31 14.57
C GLY A 103 -6.52 2.55 13.74
N LEU A 104 -5.59 1.85 14.40
CA LEU A 104 -4.63 0.96 13.75
C LEU A 104 -5.07 -0.49 13.91
N PHE A 105 -5.34 -1.15 12.78
CA PHE A 105 -5.60 -2.59 12.73
C PHE A 105 -4.33 -3.41 12.55
N SER A 106 -4.45 -4.72 12.76
CA SER A 106 -3.43 -5.69 12.37
C SER A 106 -3.13 -5.62 10.87
N VAL A 107 -1.90 -5.98 10.49
CA VAL A 107 -1.45 -5.94 9.07
C VAL A 107 -2.38 -6.79 8.20
N ILE A 108 -2.72 -8.00 8.64
CA ILE A 108 -3.66 -8.89 7.94
C ILE A 108 -5.05 -8.23 7.83
N GLY A 109 -5.55 -7.62 8.90
CA GLY A 109 -6.84 -6.90 8.87
C GLY A 109 -6.86 -5.80 7.81
N LYS A 110 -5.80 -4.97 7.75
CA LYS A 110 -5.66 -3.92 6.71
C LYS A 110 -5.57 -4.51 5.30
N THR A 111 -4.86 -5.62 5.13
CA THR A 111 -4.74 -6.31 3.84
C THR A 111 -6.10 -6.82 3.36
N VAL A 112 -6.87 -7.49 4.22
CA VAL A 112 -8.21 -8.00 3.89
C VAL A 112 -9.19 -6.85 3.64
N GLU A 113 -9.14 -5.79 4.46
CA GLU A 113 -9.94 -4.58 4.26
C GLU A 113 -9.65 -3.95 2.89
N ARG A 114 -8.37 -3.84 2.51
CA ARG A 114 -7.96 -3.31 1.21
C ARG A 114 -8.50 -4.18 0.07
N MET A 115 -8.40 -5.49 0.17
CA MET A 115 -8.97 -6.42 -0.83
C MET A 115 -10.48 -6.25 -0.96
N LEU A 116 -11.19 -6.13 0.17
CA LEU A 116 -12.64 -5.93 0.21
C LEU A 116 -13.03 -4.60 -0.44
N VAL A 117 -12.35 -3.50 -0.08
CA VAL A 117 -12.58 -2.17 -0.65
C VAL A 117 -12.34 -2.18 -2.16
N CYS A 118 -11.27 -2.80 -2.65
CA CYS A 118 -11.01 -2.91 -4.09
C CYS A 118 -12.16 -3.62 -4.82
N ARG A 119 -12.66 -4.74 -4.27
CA ARG A 119 -13.77 -5.50 -4.88
C ARG A 119 -15.08 -4.72 -4.83
N ILE A 120 -15.39 -4.04 -3.73
CA ILE A 120 -16.58 -3.19 -3.63
C ILE A 120 -16.50 -2.02 -4.61
N LYS A 121 -15.34 -1.34 -4.69
CA LYS A 121 -15.12 -0.25 -5.64
C LYS A 121 -15.35 -0.71 -7.07
N TRP A 122 -14.81 -1.86 -7.46
CA TRP A 122 -15.04 -2.43 -8.79
C TRP A 122 -16.53 -2.53 -9.16
N HIS A 123 -17.38 -2.93 -8.21
CA HIS A 123 -18.83 -3.05 -8.45
C HIS A 123 -19.60 -1.73 -8.43
N ILE A 124 -19.18 -0.78 -7.58
CA ILE A 124 -19.93 0.46 -7.34
C ILE A 124 -19.47 1.58 -8.27
N MET A 125 -18.21 1.62 -8.68
CA MET A 125 -17.63 2.71 -9.46
C MET A 125 -18.42 3.10 -10.72
N PRO A 126 -18.91 2.15 -11.55
CA PRO A 126 -19.69 2.50 -12.75
C PRO A 126 -21.02 3.20 -12.45
N LYS A 127 -21.48 3.16 -11.18
CA LYS A 127 -22.77 3.69 -10.72
C LYS A 127 -22.62 5.00 -9.95
N LEU A 128 -21.38 5.43 -9.66
CA LEU A 128 -21.13 6.67 -8.94
C LEU A 128 -21.31 7.89 -9.85
N GLN A 129 -21.70 9.01 -9.23
CA GLN A 129 -21.84 10.27 -9.94
C GLN A 129 -20.49 10.75 -10.51
N ALA A 130 -20.53 11.29 -11.73
CA ALA A 130 -19.34 11.78 -12.41
C ALA A 130 -18.62 12.91 -11.65
N ARG A 131 -19.33 13.69 -10.83
CA ARG A 131 -18.78 14.76 -9.99
C ARG A 131 -18.30 14.30 -8.60
N GLN A 132 -18.20 12.99 -8.36
CA GLN A 132 -17.51 12.47 -7.19
C GLN A 132 -16.00 12.51 -7.45
N PHE A 133 -15.29 13.37 -6.71
CA PHE A 133 -13.83 13.49 -6.79
C PHE A 133 -13.13 12.76 -5.64
N GLY A 134 -13.71 12.81 -4.44
CA GLY A 134 -13.13 12.19 -3.25
C GLY A 134 -13.06 10.66 -3.36
N PHE A 135 -11.89 10.11 -2.99
CA PHE A 135 -11.60 8.66 -2.93
C PHE A 135 -11.73 7.90 -4.27
N MET A 136 -11.81 8.62 -5.39
CA MET A 136 -11.83 8.05 -6.74
C MET A 136 -10.42 7.85 -7.29
N PRO A 137 -10.17 6.79 -8.07
CA PRO A 137 -8.89 6.65 -8.76
C PRO A 137 -8.73 7.77 -9.77
N GLN A 138 -7.50 8.29 -9.89
CA GLN A 138 -7.14 9.32 -10.88
C GLN A 138 -7.95 10.62 -10.78
N ARG A 139 -8.54 10.92 -9.61
CA ARG A 139 -9.19 12.20 -9.33
C ARG A 139 -8.68 12.79 -8.03
N GLY A 140 -8.29 14.05 -8.09
CA GLY A 140 -7.69 14.80 -7.00
C GLY A 140 -8.55 15.97 -6.53
N ARG A 141 -7.95 16.74 -5.61
CA ARG A 141 -8.53 18.00 -5.16
C ARG A 141 -8.47 19.04 -6.28
N GLU A 142 -7.39 19.07 -7.05
CA GLU A 142 -7.23 20.02 -8.15
C GLU A 142 -8.33 19.84 -9.20
N ASP A 143 -8.69 18.59 -9.55
CA ASP A 143 -9.76 18.31 -10.51
C ASP A 143 -11.10 18.86 -10.05
N SER A 144 -11.43 18.70 -8.76
CA SER A 144 -12.67 19.22 -8.19
C SER A 144 -12.72 20.75 -8.21
N LEU A 145 -11.58 21.40 -7.97
CA LEU A 145 -11.47 22.85 -7.99
C LEU A 145 -11.56 23.37 -9.43
N TYR A 146 -10.92 22.67 -10.37
CA TYR A 146 -10.96 23.01 -11.79
C TYR A 146 -12.38 22.91 -12.35
N ASP A 147 -13.11 21.82 -12.05
CA ASP A 147 -14.52 21.65 -12.46
C ASP A 147 -15.41 22.78 -11.90
N LEU A 148 -15.24 23.11 -10.61
CA LEU A 148 -15.95 24.21 -9.97
C LEU A 148 -15.64 25.56 -10.61
N MET A 149 -14.36 25.89 -10.80
CA MET A 149 -13.93 27.15 -11.41
C MET A 149 -14.42 27.26 -12.85
N THR A 150 -14.33 26.18 -13.62
CA THR A 150 -14.85 26.13 -14.99
C THR A 150 -16.35 26.41 -15.02
N HIS A 151 -17.12 25.80 -14.11
CA HIS A 151 -18.55 26.08 -13.99
C HIS A 151 -18.80 27.56 -13.66
N ILE A 152 -18.06 28.13 -12.71
CA ILE A 152 -18.19 29.54 -12.32
C ILE A 152 -17.92 30.46 -13.52
N TYR A 153 -16.80 30.29 -14.22
CA TYR A 153 -16.43 31.13 -15.37
C TYR A 153 -17.46 31.07 -16.50
N ASN A 154 -17.97 29.88 -16.79
CA ASN A 154 -19.01 29.69 -17.81
C ASN A 154 -20.30 30.44 -17.44
N GLU A 155 -20.81 30.31 -16.22
CA GLU A 155 -22.05 31.01 -15.82
C GLU A 155 -21.85 32.54 -15.70
N LEU A 156 -20.66 33.00 -15.29
CA LEU A 156 -20.32 34.44 -15.27
C LEU A 156 -20.31 35.04 -16.67
N SER A 157 -19.77 34.31 -17.67
CA SER A 157 -19.78 34.75 -19.07
C SER A 157 -21.20 34.97 -19.62
N LEU A 158 -22.17 34.24 -19.07
CA LEU A 158 -23.59 34.37 -19.37
C LEU A 158 -24.28 35.45 -18.52
N LYS A 159 -23.51 36.26 -17.77
CA LYS A 159 -23.97 37.32 -16.87
C LYS A 159 -24.96 36.85 -15.79
N LYS A 160 -24.89 35.58 -15.39
CA LYS A 160 -25.72 35.04 -14.31
C LYS A 160 -25.12 35.35 -12.94
N ILE A 161 -25.98 35.42 -11.93
CA ILE A 161 -25.58 35.50 -10.53
C ILE A 161 -25.29 34.07 -10.04
N ILE A 162 -24.17 33.90 -9.35
CA ILE A 162 -23.74 32.60 -8.83
C ILE A 162 -23.80 32.64 -7.31
N LEU A 163 -24.47 31.66 -6.72
CA LEU A 163 -24.49 31.41 -5.29
C LEU A 163 -23.85 30.05 -5.02
N MET A 164 -22.82 30.02 -4.17
CA MET A 164 -22.17 28.79 -3.75
C MET A 164 -22.63 28.41 -2.35
N VAL A 165 -23.13 27.19 -2.19
CA VAL A 165 -23.45 26.59 -0.88
C VAL A 165 -22.43 25.50 -0.60
N SER A 166 -21.69 25.63 0.51
CA SER A 166 -20.74 24.62 0.97
C SER A 166 -21.30 23.90 2.19
N LEU A 167 -21.20 22.57 2.19
CA LEU A 167 -21.69 21.69 3.25
C LEU A 167 -20.54 20.85 3.78
N GLU A 168 -20.35 20.85 5.10
CA GLU A 168 -19.40 20.00 5.80
C GLU A 168 -20.12 19.11 6.81
N ILE A 169 -19.86 17.81 6.76
CA ILE A 169 -20.46 16.83 7.68
C ILE A 169 -19.55 16.69 8.90
N GLU A 170 -20.02 17.09 10.09
CA GLU A 170 -19.27 16.91 11.33
C GLU A 170 -19.12 15.41 11.67
N GLY A 171 -17.88 14.96 11.83
CA GLY A 171 -17.60 13.59 12.28
C GLY A 171 -18.08 12.50 11.32
N ALA A 172 -17.99 12.71 10.02
CA ALA A 172 -18.54 11.79 9.00
C ALA A 172 -18.16 10.32 9.19
N PHE A 173 -16.94 10.01 9.65
CA PHE A 173 -16.49 8.63 9.90
C PHE A 173 -16.94 8.05 11.25
N ASP A 174 -17.08 8.91 12.26
CA ASP A 174 -17.46 8.51 13.62
C ASP A 174 -18.98 8.31 13.72
N ASN A 175 -19.74 9.03 12.89
CA ASN A 175 -21.21 9.06 12.88
C ASN A 175 -21.84 8.30 11.70
N VAL A 176 -21.10 7.39 11.05
CA VAL A 176 -21.62 6.62 9.92
C VAL A 176 -22.83 5.79 10.34
N TRP A 177 -23.95 5.98 9.67
CA TRP A 177 -25.16 5.20 9.92
C TRP A 177 -25.10 3.84 9.21
N TRP A 178 -24.85 2.75 9.94
CA TRP A 178 -24.68 1.40 9.38
C TRP A 178 -25.86 0.90 8.51
N PRO A 179 -27.14 1.15 8.87
CA PRO A 179 -28.27 0.85 7.99
C PRO A 179 -28.18 1.54 6.61
N ALA A 180 -27.61 2.75 6.52
CA ALA A 180 -27.38 3.40 5.23
C ALA A 180 -26.38 2.60 4.39
N ILE A 181 -25.27 2.13 4.96
CA ILE A 181 -24.31 1.27 4.23
C ILE A 181 -25.01 0.00 3.74
N ARG A 182 -25.80 -0.64 4.61
CA ARG A 182 -26.57 -1.85 4.26
C ARG A 182 -27.50 -1.58 3.06
N ASN A 183 -28.29 -0.52 3.13
CA ASN A 183 -29.23 -0.16 2.08
C ASN A 183 -28.51 0.21 0.78
N GLN A 184 -27.38 0.92 0.86
CA GLN A 184 -26.59 1.28 -0.32
C GLN A 184 -25.98 0.06 -1.00
N LEU A 185 -25.46 -0.92 -0.26
CA LEU A 185 -24.95 -2.17 -0.84
C LEU A 185 -26.05 -2.97 -1.56
N LEU A 186 -27.27 -2.98 -0.99
CA LEU A 186 -28.43 -3.62 -1.62
C LEU A 186 -28.88 -2.88 -2.88
N ALA A 187 -29.00 -1.55 -2.83
CA ALA A 187 -29.37 -0.72 -3.96
C ALA A 187 -28.38 -0.85 -5.13
N HIS A 188 -27.09 -0.97 -4.83
CA HIS A 188 -26.05 -1.19 -5.83
C HIS A 188 -25.93 -2.65 -6.29
N LYS A 189 -26.81 -3.55 -5.83
CA LYS A 189 -26.81 -4.99 -6.15
C LYS A 189 -25.42 -5.62 -5.92
N CYS A 190 -24.77 -5.28 -4.81
CA CYS A 190 -23.48 -5.88 -4.48
C CYS A 190 -23.64 -7.41 -4.28
N PRO A 191 -22.67 -8.22 -4.75
CA PRO A 191 -22.65 -9.65 -4.51
C PRO A 191 -22.83 -10.03 -3.04
N VAL A 192 -23.57 -11.11 -2.79
CA VAL A 192 -23.94 -11.58 -1.44
C VAL A 192 -22.71 -11.84 -0.56
N ASN A 193 -21.63 -12.39 -1.12
CA ASN A 193 -20.39 -12.63 -0.38
C ASN A 193 -19.73 -11.31 0.10
N LEU A 194 -19.70 -10.27 -0.73
CA LEU A 194 -19.18 -8.96 -0.34
C LEU A 194 -20.08 -8.28 0.70
N TYR A 195 -21.39 -8.35 0.49
CA TYR A 195 -22.37 -7.85 1.46
C TYR A 195 -22.19 -8.53 2.82
N SER A 196 -22.18 -9.87 2.86
CA SER A 196 -22.03 -10.63 4.11
C SER A 196 -20.69 -10.36 4.78
N MET A 197 -19.61 -10.24 4.01
CA MET A 197 -18.29 -9.88 4.55
C MET A 197 -18.28 -8.48 5.19
N VAL A 198 -18.90 -7.48 4.55
CA VAL A 198 -19.04 -6.15 5.16
C VAL A 198 -19.86 -6.22 6.44
N MET A 199 -21.01 -6.92 6.43
CA MET A 199 -21.83 -7.06 7.63
C MET A 199 -21.09 -7.80 8.76
N GLY A 200 -20.30 -8.83 8.44
CA GLY A 200 -19.48 -9.55 9.42
C GLY A 200 -18.28 -8.74 9.94
N TYR A 201 -17.72 -7.85 9.10
CA TYR A 201 -16.65 -6.93 9.47
C TYR A 201 -17.16 -5.81 10.39
N LEU A 202 -18.37 -5.31 10.14
CA LEU A 202 -18.96 -4.20 10.87
C LEU A 202 -19.56 -4.55 12.23
N ARG A 203 -19.74 -5.84 12.53
CA ARG A 203 -20.24 -6.33 13.83
C ARG A 203 -19.10 -6.56 14.82
N ASP A 204 -19.40 -6.45 16.11
CA ASP A 204 -18.52 -6.81 17.23
C ASP A 204 -17.12 -6.21 17.08
N ARG A 205 -17.06 -4.97 16.59
CA ARG A 205 -15.78 -4.28 16.43
C ARG A 205 -15.29 -3.82 17.79
N GLU A 206 -13.98 -3.76 17.99
CA GLU A 206 -13.43 -3.36 19.28
C GLU A 206 -12.41 -2.24 19.08
N VAL A 207 -12.46 -1.26 19.97
CA VAL A 207 -11.52 -0.16 20.00
C VAL A 207 -10.75 -0.23 21.31
N VAL A 208 -9.42 -0.18 21.21
CA VAL A 208 -8.50 -0.23 22.37
C VAL A 208 -7.71 1.06 22.41
N VAL A 209 -7.82 1.79 23.52
CA VAL A 209 -7.05 3.00 23.79
C VAL A 209 -6.01 2.68 24.85
N ARG A 210 -4.74 2.98 24.57
CA ARG A 210 -3.65 2.89 25.55
C ARG A 210 -3.05 4.26 25.78
N TYR A 211 -3.10 4.74 27.00
CA TYR A 211 -2.60 6.06 27.38
C TYR A 211 -2.04 6.03 28.80
N ALA A 212 -0.83 6.57 28.99
CA ALA A 212 -0.16 6.69 30.29
C ALA A 212 -0.17 5.40 31.14
N GLY A 213 0.04 4.23 30.50
CA GLY A 213 0.04 2.92 31.18
C GLY A 213 -1.35 2.31 31.41
N GLY A 214 -2.43 3.07 31.20
CA GLY A 214 -3.80 2.56 31.23
C GLY A 214 -4.23 1.96 29.89
N GLU A 215 -5.10 0.93 29.93
CA GLU A 215 -5.78 0.36 28.78
C GLU A 215 -7.30 0.47 28.98
N SER A 216 -8.00 0.99 27.98
CA SER A 216 -9.46 1.01 27.92
C SER A 216 -9.93 0.32 26.64
N ARG A 217 -10.96 -0.53 26.78
CA ARG A 217 -11.56 -1.28 25.69
C ARG A 217 -13.02 -0.91 25.58
N LYS A 218 -13.47 -0.66 24.36
CA LYS A 218 -14.87 -0.42 24.07
C LYS A 218 -15.27 -1.25 22.86
N MET A 219 -16.32 -2.05 23.03
CA MET A 219 -17.00 -2.63 21.87
C MET A 219 -17.71 -1.50 21.13
N THR A 220 -17.38 -1.37 19.87
CA THR A 220 -18.17 -0.69 18.86
C THR A 220 -19.11 -1.72 18.25
N TRP A 221 -20.27 -1.26 17.78
CA TRP A 221 -21.37 -2.06 17.23
C TRP A 221 -20.96 -3.31 16.43
#